data_AF-G2ZT70-F1
#
_entry.id   AF-G2ZT70-F1
#
_cell.length_a   1.000
_cell.length_b   1.000
_cell.length_c   1.000
_cell.angle_alpha   90.00
_cell.angle_beta   90.00
_cell.angle_gamma   90.00
#
_symmetry.space_group_name_H-M   'P 1'
#
loop_
_entity.id
_entity.type
_entity.pdbx_description
1 polymer ?
#
loop_
_entity_poly.entity_id
_entity_poly.type
_entity_poly.pdbx_seq_one_letter_code
_entity_poly.pdbx_strand_id
1 'polypeptide(L)'
;MKVARVNVGVTGGTPSEWAATSAAIAEKTATFGADSIEVTVRRNEITQAHGVMFREVVHAYYSPNPSHTVWDGGKVWEMYVANPNHLATQQDVAIFEEFQALNEKLIEKGVDGEAADKKAGAVIAKKYNLPKDWRLPNGNIDTNVDGFDRKSLAIDTAPAQGSLDTLTRCMDGKIIRMLTTCGS
;
A
#
# COMPACT_ATOMS: atom_id res chain seq x y z
N MET A 1 -15.12 10.21 -17.40
CA MET A 1 -14.41 9.35 -16.45
C MET A 1 -13.66 10.18 -15.42
N LYS A 2 -14.05 10.04 -14.15
CA LYS A 2 -13.50 10.72 -12.97
C LYS A 2 -12.74 9.71 -12.12
N VAL A 3 -11.47 9.98 -11.86
CA VAL A 3 -10.60 9.12 -11.05
C VAL A 3 -10.39 9.75 -9.68
N ALA A 4 -10.53 8.96 -8.61
CA ALA A 4 -10.17 9.34 -7.26
C ALA A 4 -9.09 8.40 -6.72
N ARG A 5 -8.05 8.97 -6.11
CA ARG A 5 -7.00 8.21 -5.42
C ARG A 5 -6.94 8.67 -3.97
N VAL A 6 -7.14 7.74 -3.05
CA VAL A 6 -7.21 8.03 -1.61
C VAL A 6 -6.13 7.23 -0.89
N ASN A 7 -5.25 7.93 -0.18
CA ASN A 7 -4.21 7.32 0.64
C ASN A 7 -4.57 7.51 2.11
N VAL A 8 -4.53 6.43 2.89
CA VAL A 8 -4.96 6.43 4.29
C VAL A 8 -3.87 5.83 5.16
N GLY A 9 -3.58 6.50 6.26
CA GLY A 9 -2.68 6.00 7.30
C GLY A 9 -3.45 5.28 8.40
N VAL A 10 -2.96 4.12 8.83
CA VAL A 10 -3.48 3.35 9.97
C VAL A 10 -2.36 3.05 10.96
N THR A 11 -2.73 2.77 12.21
CA THR A 11 -1.80 2.30 13.24
C THR A 11 -2.31 0.98 13.78
N GLY A 12 -1.56 -0.11 13.56
CA GLY A 12 -2.01 -1.46 13.92
C GLY A 12 -3.21 -1.95 13.10
N GLY A 13 -3.96 -2.91 13.66
CA GLY A 13 -5.12 -3.55 13.03
C GLY A 13 -4.79 -4.90 12.38
N THR A 14 -5.82 -5.55 11.87
CA THR A 14 -5.80 -6.86 11.22
C THR A 14 -6.08 -6.73 9.71
N PRO A 15 -5.75 -7.74 8.89
CA PRO A 15 -6.07 -7.75 7.46
C PRO A 15 -7.53 -7.40 7.15
N SER A 16 -8.47 -7.99 7.89
CA SER A 16 -9.91 -7.73 7.71
C SER A 16 -10.28 -6.28 8.05
N GLU A 17 -9.69 -5.69 9.08
CA GLU A 17 -9.94 -4.29 9.46
C GLU A 17 -9.36 -3.32 8.43
N TRP A 18 -8.18 -3.60 7.89
CA TRP A 18 -7.60 -2.79 6.81
C TRP A 18 -8.43 -2.89 5.53
N ALA A 19 -8.87 -4.10 5.18
CA ALA A 19 -9.71 -4.34 4.01
C ALA A 19 -11.06 -3.61 4.16
N ALA A 20 -11.72 -3.73 5.32
CA ALA A 20 -12.95 -3.02 5.63
C ALA A 20 -12.77 -1.49 5.59
N THR A 21 -11.66 -0.97 6.11
CA THR A 21 -11.30 0.45 6.04
C THR A 21 -11.21 0.92 4.59
N SER A 22 -10.47 0.19 3.75
CA SER A 22 -10.31 0.54 2.33
C SER A 22 -11.65 0.54 1.59
N ALA A 23 -12.51 -0.44 1.87
CA ALA A 23 -13.80 -0.59 1.24
C ALA A 23 -14.77 0.52 1.63
N ALA A 24 -14.89 0.83 2.93
CA ALA A 24 -15.72 1.92 3.41
C ALA A 24 -15.33 3.26 2.78
N ILE A 25 -14.03 3.51 2.64
CA ILE A 25 -13.49 4.73 2.02
C ILE A 25 -13.79 4.77 0.52
N ALA A 26 -13.58 3.67 -0.20
CA ALA A 26 -13.89 3.58 -1.62
C ALA A 26 -15.39 3.76 -1.90
N GLU A 27 -16.25 3.08 -1.15
CA GLU A 27 -17.71 3.18 -1.28
C GLU A 27 -18.19 4.60 -0.96
N LYS A 28 -17.65 5.23 0.09
CA LYS A 28 -17.94 6.63 0.41
C LYS A 28 -17.45 7.57 -0.69
N THR A 29 -16.25 7.34 -1.23
CA THR A 29 -15.67 8.14 -2.32
C THR A 29 -16.53 8.08 -3.59
N ALA A 30 -17.15 6.93 -3.88
CA ALA A 30 -18.07 6.76 -5.00
C ALA A 30 -19.30 7.66 -4.91
N THR A 31 -19.78 7.99 -3.71
CA THR A 31 -20.96 8.88 -3.54
C THR A 31 -20.72 10.30 -4.04
N PHE A 32 -19.46 10.70 -4.24
CA PHE A 32 -19.11 11.98 -4.87
C PHE A 32 -19.02 11.91 -6.41
N GLY A 33 -19.35 10.76 -7.01
CA GLY A 33 -19.43 10.57 -8.46
C GLY A 33 -18.09 10.26 -9.13
N ALA A 34 -17.15 9.65 -8.40
CA ALA A 34 -15.95 9.06 -9.00
C ALA A 34 -16.32 7.75 -9.72
N ASP A 35 -15.77 7.57 -10.92
CA ASP A 35 -16.00 6.40 -11.77
C ASP A 35 -14.96 5.29 -11.51
N SER A 36 -13.75 5.69 -11.12
CA SER A 36 -12.62 4.81 -10.83
C SER A 36 -11.94 5.27 -9.55
N ILE A 37 -11.91 4.39 -8.57
CA ILE A 37 -11.42 4.72 -7.23
C ILE A 37 -10.28 3.78 -6.87
N GLU A 38 -9.19 4.35 -6.42
CA GLU A 38 -8.01 3.65 -5.90
C GLU A 38 -7.87 4.03 -4.43
N VAL A 39 -7.81 3.05 -3.54
CA VAL A 39 -7.57 3.27 -2.11
C VAL A 39 -6.35 2.49 -1.67
N THR A 40 -5.41 3.19 -1.06
CA THR A 40 -4.19 2.62 -0.51
C THR A 40 -4.16 2.82 1.00
N VAL A 41 -4.04 1.73 1.76
CA VAL A 41 -3.93 1.77 3.22
C VAL A 41 -2.49 1.49 3.62
N ARG A 42 -1.93 2.36 4.48
CA ARG A 42 -0.52 2.33 4.88
C ARG A 42 -0.36 2.39 6.39
N ARG A 43 0.54 1.59 6.93
CA ARG A 43 0.97 1.64 8.33
C ARG A 43 1.75 2.93 8.61
N ASN A 44 1.36 3.63 9.66
CA ASN A 44 1.96 4.90 10.10
C ASN A 44 3.13 4.69 11.05
N GLU A 45 3.14 3.57 11.77
CA GLU A 45 4.20 3.19 12.70
C GLU A 45 5.51 2.78 12.01
N ILE A 46 5.45 2.47 10.71
CA ILE A 46 6.63 2.16 9.89
C ILE A 46 7.12 3.44 9.20
N THR A 47 8.38 3.80 9.47
CA THR A 47 9.08 4.87 8.76
C THR A 47 9.95 4.28 7.67
N GLN A 48 9.99 4.93 6.51
CA GLN A 48 10.93 4.60 5.45
C GLN A 48 11.28 5.87 4.67
N ALA A 49 12.53 5.96 4.22
CA ALA A 49 13.06 7.08 3.46
C ALA A 49 12.57 7.07 2.00
N HIS A 50 12.33 5.89 1.42
CA HIS A 50 12.03 5.75 -0.01
C HIS A 50 10.77 4.90 -0.25
N GLY A 51 9.79 5.49 -0.95
CA GLY A 51 8.60 4.77 -1.42
C GLY A 51 7.55 4.49 -0.34
N VAL A 52 6.69 3.49 -0.61
CA VAL A 52 5.54 3.08 0.24
C VAL A 52 5.44 1.58 0.49
N MET A 53 6.29 0.76 -0.13
CA MET A 53 6.11 -0.69 -0.28
C MET A 53 6.03 -1.48 1.05
N PHE A 54 6.77 -1.08 2.08
CA PHE A 54 6.73 -1.74 3.40
C PHE A 54 5.66 -1.16 4.33
N ARG A 55 5.07 -0.04 3.95
CA ARG A 55 3.98 0.59 4.71
C ARG A 55 2.62 0.13 4.18
N GLU A 56 2.51 -0.08 2.88
CA GLU A 56 1.27 -0.50 2.23
C GLU A 56 0.82 -1.86 2.73
N VAL A 57 -0.45 -1.95 3.13
CA VAL A 57 -1.07 -3.17 3.65
C VAL A 57 -2.39 -3.49 2.95
N VAL A 58 -3.00 -2.52 2.27
CA VAL A 58 -4.10 -2.76 1.34
C VAL A 58 -3.95 -1.90 0.11
N HIS A 59 -4.23 -2.49 -1.04
CA HIS A 59 -4.42 -1.81 -2.31
C HIS A 59 -5.78 -2.23 -2.89
N ALA A 60 -6.68 -1.29 -3.10
CA ALA A 60 -8.02 -1.58 -3.60
C ALA A 60 -8.39 -0.68 -4.79
N TYR A 61 -8.87 -1.31 -5.85
CA TYR A 61 -9.52 -0.69 -6.98
C TYR A 61 -11.02 -0.95 -6.92
N TYR A 62 -11.80 0.13 -6.98
CA TYR A 62 -13.25 0.09 -7.01
C TYR A 62 -13.79 0.83 -8.23
N SER A 63 -14.66 0.15 -8.98
CA SER A 63 -15.36 0.68 -10.15
C SER A 63 -16.87 0.58 -9.91
N PRO A 64 -17.54 1.63 -9.41
CA PRO A 64 -18.99 1.62 -9.21
C PRO A 64 -19.76 1.29 -10.49
N ASN A 65 -19.22 1.70 -11.65
CA ASN A 65 -19.67 1.28 -12.97
C ASN A 65 -18.48 0.66 -13.74
N PRO A 66 -18.38 -0.68 -13.82
CA PRO A 66 -17.25 -1.35 -14.46
C PRO A 66 -17.17 -1.14 -15.98
N SER A 67 -18.23 -0.66 -16.63
CA SER A 67 -18.21 -0.28 -18.05
C SER A 67 -17.65 1.12 -18.29
N HIS A 68 -17.35 1.88 -17.23
CA HIS A 68 -16.82 3.23 -17.30
C HIS A 68 -15.71 3.40 -16.27
N THR A 69 -14.62 2.64 -16.42
CA THR A 69 -13.47 2.69 -15.50
C THR A 69 -12.14 2.70 -16.25
N VAL A 70 -11.12 3.33 -15.65
CA VAL A 70 -9.72 3.26 -16.13
C VAL A 70 -9.03 1.96 -15.69
N TRP A 71 -9.61 1.22 -14.75
CA TRP A 71 -9.00 0.01 -14.21
C TRP A 71 -9.17 -1.16 -15.18
N ASP A 72 -8.09 -1.92 -15.38
CA ASP A 72 -8.09 -3.06 -16.27
C ASP A 72 -9.03 -4.17 -15.78
N GLY A 73 -9.57 -4.94 -16.72
CA GLY A 73 -10.41 -6.11 -16.42
C GLY A 73 -11.88 -5.84 -16.10
N GLY A 74 -12.31 -4.56 -16.04
CA GLY A 74 -13.73 -4.22 -15.92
C GLY A 74 -14.44 -4.86 -14.73
N LYS A 75 -13.71 -5.08 -13.62
CA LYS A 75 -14.25 -5.62 -12.37
C LYS A 75 -14.83 -4.50 -11.52
N VAL A 76 -15.88 -4.80 -10.75
CA VAL A 76 -16.40 -3.89 -9.73
C VAL A 76 -15.36 -3.68 -8.64
N TRP A 77 -14.76 -4.77 -8.15
CA TRP A 77 -13.73 -4.74 -7.12
C TRP A 77 -12.51 -5.53 -7.54
N GLU A 78 -11.36 -4.99 -7.18
CA GLU A 78 -10.11 -5.72 -7.09
C GLU A 78 -9.41 -5.22 -5.82
N MET A 79 -9.05 -6.13 -4.92
CA MET A 79 -8.50 -5.78 -3.62
C MET A 79 -7.38 -6.73 -3.29
N TYR A 80 -6.28 -6.18 -2.79
CA TYR A 80 -5.11 -6.91 -2.34
C TYR A 80 -4.83 -6.53 -0.89
N VAL A 81 -4.68 -7.52 -0.03
CA VAL A 81 -4.51 -7.31 1.41
C VAL A 81 -3.28 -8.08 1.87
N ALA A 82 -2.34 -7.38 2.49
CA ALA A 82 -1.08 -7.96 2.93
C ALA A 82 -1.28 -9.13 3.89
N ASN A 83 -0.50 -10.18 3.68
CA ASN A 83 -0.47 -11.34 4.58
C ASN A 83 0.16 -10.97 5.93
N PRO A 84 -0.54 -11.18 7.06
CA PRO A 84 -0.04 -10.78 8.38
C PRO A 84 1.27 -11.48 8.78
N ASN A 85 1.56 -12.65 8.20
CA ASN A 85 2.77 -13.41 8.51
C ASN A 85 4.02 -12.86 7.82
N HIS A 86 3.87 -12.02 6.79
CA HIS A 86 4.98 -11.50 5.98
C HIS A 86 5.08 -9.97 6.04
N LEU A 87 4.47 -9.35 7.04
CA LEU A 87 4.56 -7.91 7.23
C LEU A 87 5.98 -7.50 7.61
N ALA A 88 6.56 -6.59 6.83
CA ALA A 88 7.85 -6.03 7.14
C ALA A 88 7.83 -5.31 8.49
N THR A 89 8.85 -5.54 9.29
CA THR A 89 9.14 -4.81 10.53
C THR A 89 9.95 -3.55 10.22
N GLN A 90 10.09 -2.66 11.21
CA GLN A 90 11.00 -1.51 11.08
C GLN A 90 12.46 -1.96 10.87
N GLN A 91 12.83 -3.12 11.39
CA GLN A 91 14.16 -3.71 11.18
C GLN A 91 14.34 -4.17 9.73
N ASP A 92 13.32 -4.78 9.12
CA ASP A 92 13.37 -5.19 7.71
C ASP A 92 13.54 -3.98 6.79
N VAL A 93 12.85 -2.88 7.08
CA VAL A 93 13.01 -1.62 6.35
C VAL A 93 14.43 -1.08 6.49
N ALA A 94 14.98 -1.04 7.71
CA ALA A 94 16.34 -0.57 7.94
C ALA A 94 17.39 -1.43 7.19
N ILE A 95 17.22 -2.75 7.20
CA ILE A 95 18.07 -3.69 6.45
C ILE A 95 17.99 -3.39 4.95
N PHE A 96 16.78 -3.18 4.42
CA PHE A 96 16.57 -2.86 3.01
C PHE A 96 17.23 -1.53 2.63
N GLU A 97 17.05 -0.48 3.42
CA GLU A 97 17.64 0.83 3.14
C GLU A 97 19.16 0.80 3.16
N GLU A 98 19.76 0.09 4.13
CA GLU A 98 21.20 -0.10 4.15
C GLU A 98 21.71 -0.93 2.97
N PHE A 99 20.97 -1.97 2.57
CA PHE A 99 21.28 -2.73 1.37
C PHE A 99 21.29 -1.84 0.13
N GLN A 100 20.24 -1.03 -0.07
CA GLN A 100 20.13 -0.13 -1.23
C GLN A 100 21.26 0.89 -1.25
N ALA A 101 21.53 1.54 -0.11
CA ALA A 101 22.60 2.53 -0.01
C ALA A 101 24.00 1.93 -0.26
N LEU A 102 24.23 0.67 0.11
CA LEU A 102 25.49 -0.02 -0.18
C LEU A 102 25.57 -0.44 -1.65
N ASN A 103 24.47 -0.95 -2.20
CA ASN A 103 24.37 -1.37 -3.59
C ASN A 103 24.65 -0.20 -4.55
N GLU A 104 23.97 0.93 -4.35
CA GLU A 104 24.16 2.15 -5.13
C GLU A 104 25.62 2.60 -5.11
N LYS A 105 26.24 2.66 -3.92
CA LYS A 105 27.66 3.00 -3.77
C LYS A 105 28.63 2.04 -4.47
N LEU A 106 28.27 0.76 -4.63
CA LEU A 106 29.08 -0.21 -5.36
C LEU A 106 28.94 0.00 -6.87
N ILE A 107 27.73 0.26 -7.36
CA ILE A 107 27.44 0.56 -8.77
C ILE A 107 28.13 1.85 -9.19
N GLU A 108 28.06 2.91 -8.38
CA GLU A 108 28.76 4.18 -8.62
C GLU A 108 30.28 4.01 -8.75
N LYS A 109 30.85 2.97 -8.13
CA LYS A 109 32.27 2.61 -8.23
C LYS A 109 32.59 1.71 -9.42
N GLY A 110 31.64 1.46 -10.30
CA GLY A 110 31.79 0.66 -11.52
C GLY A 110 31.67 -0.85 -11.29
N VAL A 111 31.10 -1.30 -10.17
CA VAL A 111 30.73 -2.71 -10.01
C VAL A 111 29.44 -2.96 -10.80
N ASP A 112 29.44 -4.00 -11.63
CA ASP A 112 28.23 -4.46 -12.33
C ASP A 112 27.07 -4.70 -11.35
N GLY A 113 25.84 -4.42 -11.77
CA GLY A 113 24.64 -4.45 -10.90
C GLY A 113 24.43 -5.79 -10.20
N GLU A 114 24.57 -6.91 -10.91
CA GLU A 114 24.38 -8.24 -10.31
C GLU A 114 25.51 -8.56 -9.30
N ALA A 115 26.73 -8.15 -9.62
CA ALA A 115 27.87 -8.28 -8.72
C ALA A 115 27.74 -7.36 -7.49
N ALA A 116 27.18 -6.17 -7.65
CA ALA A 116 26.90 -5.23 -6.57
C ALA A 116 25.83 -5.78 -5.63
N ASP A 117 24.74 -6.35 -6.17
CA ASP A 117 23.67 -7.00 -5.39
C ASP A 117 24.22 -8.13 -4.54
N LYS A 118 25.00 -9.05 -5.14
CA LYS A 118 25.61 -10.17 -4.42
C LYS A 118 26.55 -9.71 -3.31
N LYS A 119 27.37 -8.69 -3.58
CA LYS A 119 28.30 -8.13 -2.59
C LYS A 119 27.56 -7.42 -1.46
N ALA A 120 26.61 -6.56 -1.77
CA ALA A 120 25.79 -5.85 -0.77
C ALA A 120 25.03 -6.86 0.10
N GLY A 121 24.40 -7.86 -0.53
CA GLY A 121 23.67 -8.92 0.16
C GLY A 121 24.55 -9.71 1.13
N ALA A 122 25.77 -10.09 0.73
CA ALA A 122 26.70 -10.79 1.62
C ALA A 122 27.15 -9.94 2.81
N VAL A 123 27.41 -8.64 2.59
CA VAL A 123 27.79 -7.70 3.65
C VAL A 123 26.65 -7.51 4.65
N ILE A 124 25.44 -7.28 4.16
CA ILE A 124 24.24 -7.09 4.97
C ILE A 124 23.89 -8.36 5.76
N ALA A 125 23.89 -9.52 5.10
CA ALA A 125 23.64 -10.80 5.76
C ALA A 125 24.62 -11.06 6.90
N LYS A 126 25.91 -10.74 6.69
CA LYS A 126 26.93 -10.84 7.74
C LYS A 126 26.71 -9.81 8.86
N LYS A 127 26.41 -8.56 8.53
CA LYS A 127 26.21 -7.46 9.50
C LYS A 127 25.07 -7.76 10.47
N TYR A 128 23.97 -8.30 9.95
CA TYR A 128 22.76 -8.58 10.72
C TYR A 128 22.62 -10.04 11.17
N ASN A 129 23.63 -10.87 10.94
CA ASN A 129 23.62 -12.30 11.26
C ASN A 129 22.36 -13.02 10.72
N LEU A 130 22.03 -12.74 9.45
CA LEU A 130 20.82 -13.24 8.81
C LEU A 130 20.96 -14.73 8.43
N PRO A 131 19.85 -15.49 8.38
CA PRO A 131 19.84 -16.86 7.88
C PRO A 131 20.47 -16.98 6.49
N LYS A 132 21.03 -18.16 6.18
CA LYS A 132 21.70 -18.40 4.88
C LYS A 132 20.77 -18.28 3.68
N ASP A 133 19.49 -18.56 3.89
CA ASP A 133 18.41 -18.49 2.91
C ASP A 133 17.66 -17.16 2.94
N TRP A 134 18.10 -16.20 3.75
CA TRP A 134 17.49 -14.88 3.83
C TRP A 134 17.44 -14.20 2.45
N ARG A 135 16.32 -13.52 2.20
CA ARG A 135 16.06 -12.76 0.98
C ARG A 135 15.70 -11.32 1.34
N LEU A 136 16.04 -10.41 0.42
CA LEU A 136 15.62 -9.03 0.53
C LEU A 136 14.08 -8.95 0.56
N PRO A 137 13.48 -8.21 1.50
CA PRO A 137 12.04 -8.00 1.53
C PRO A 137 11.52 -7.31 0.25
N ASN A 138 10.40 -7.78 -0.29
CA ASN A 138 9.80 -7.29 -1.54
C ASN A 138 8.51 -6.45 -1.33
N GLY A 139 8.28 -5.95 -0.12
CA GLY A 139 7.05 -5.24 0.25
C GLY A 139 6.04 -6.17 0.89
N ASN A 140 4.91 -5.64 1.37
CA ASN A 140 3.92 -6.47 2.06
C ASN A 140 2.81 -7.03 1.17
N ILE A 141 2.60 -6.46 -0.03
CA ILE A 141 1.55 -6.87 -0.95
C ILE A 141 2.19 -7.51 -2.18
N ASP A 142 1.76 -8.73 -2.50
CA ASP A 142 1.98 -9.40 -3.77
C ASP A 142 0.64 -9.58 -4.49
N THR A 143 0.42 -8.79 -5.54
CA THR A 143 -0.83 -8.79 -6.31
C THR A 143 -1.14 -10.13 -6.99
N ASN A 144 -0.18 -11.06 -7.08
CA ASN A 144 -0.42 -12.37 -7.67
C ASN A 144 -1.07 -13.36 -6.69
N VAL A 145 -0.91 -13.16 -5.38
CA VAL A 145 -1.34 -14.13 -4.35
C VAL A 145 -2.19 -13.51 -3.24
N ASP A 146 -2.11 -12.19 -3.03
CA ASP A 146 -2.81 -11.49 -1.95
C ASP A 146 -4.21 -10.99 -2.35
N GLY A 147 -4.77 -11.53 -3.44
CA GLY A 147 -6.13 -11.22 -3.88
C GLY A 147 -7.15 -11.51 -2.78
N PHE A 148 -7.96 -10.51 -2.45
CA PHE A 148 -8.92 -10.56 -1.35
C PHE A 148 -10.34 -10.31 -1.86
N ASP A 149 -11.27 -11.22 -1.55
CA ASP A 149 -12.67 -11.07 -1.95
C ASP A 149 -13.40 -10.11 -1.02
N ARG A 150 -13.73 -8.91 -1.53
CA ARG A 150 -14.56 -7.92 -0.84
C ARG A 150 -15.88 -8.51 -0.29
N LYS A 151 -16.48 -9.51 -0.93
CA LYS A 151 -17.75 -10.13 -0.47
C LYS A 151 -17.62 -10.87 0.85
N SER A 152 -16.40 -11.24 1.25
CA SER A 152 -16.14 -11.90 2.54
C SER A 152 -16.23 -10.95 3.74
N LEU A 153 -16.31 -9.63 3.51
CA LEU A 153 -16.33 -8.61 4.56
C LEU A 153 -17.75 -8.20 4.93
N ALA A 154 -18.08 -8.32 6.22
CA ALA A 154 -19.12 -7.53 6.85
C ALA A 154 -18.49 -6.21 7.33
N ILE A 155 -18.98 -5.08 6.81
CA ILE A 155 -18.48 -3.75 7.19
C ILE A 155 -19.51 -3.08 8.06
N ASP A 156 -19.16 -2.82 9.32
CA ASP A 156 -19.87 -1.89 10.18
C ASP A 156 -19.12 -0.55 10.17
N THR A 157 -19.73 0.47 9.57
CA THR A 157 -19.15 1.81 9.48
C THR A 157 -19.51 2.70 10.67
N ALA A 158 -20.40 2.27 11.57
CA ALA A 158 -20.86 3.10 12.69
C ALA A 158 -19.69 3.60 13.57
N PRO A 159 -18.68 2.77 13.92
CA PRO A 159 -17.53 3.24 14.70
C PRO A 159 -16.62 4.24 13.96
N ALA A 160 -16.70 4.28 12.63
CA ALA A 160 -15.83 5.08 11.75
C ALA A 160 -16.50 6.35 11.21
N GLN A 161 -17.72 6.68 11.65
CA GLN A 161 -18.53 7.76 11.07
C GLN A 161 -17.80 9.12 11.09
N GLY A 162 -17.14 9.48 12.19
CA GLY A 162 -16.39 10.75 12.27
C GLY A 162 -15.24 10.86 11.25
N SER A 163 -14.56 9.75 10.95
CA SER A 163 -13.53 9.70 9.92
C SER A 163 -14.13 9.83 8.52
N LEU A 164 -15.29 9.21 8.27
CA LEU A 164 -16.02 9.33 7.01
C LEU A 164 -16.61 10.73 6.79
N ASP A 165 -17.00 11.43 7.85
CA ASP A 165 -17.44 12.83 7.78
C ASP A 165 -16.26 13.76 7.46
N THR A 166 -15.06 13.44 7.97
CA THR A 166 -13.83 14.15 7.60
C THR A 166 -13.47 13.93 6.13
N LEU A 167 -13.56 12.68 5.64
CA LEU A 167 -13.43 12.40 4.21
C LEU A 167 -14.46 13.19 3.38
N THR A 168 -15.71 13.29 3.86
CA THR A 168 -16.77 14.04 3.19
C THR A 168 -16.40 15.51 3.04
N ARG A 169 -16.03 16.18 4.13
CA ARG A 169 -15.58 17.57 4.11
C ARG A 169 -14.36 17.78 3.19
N CYS A 170 -13.49 16.78 3.11
CA CYS A 170 -12.30 16.82 2.27
C CYS A 170 -12.60 16.77 0.77
N MET A 171 -13.58 15.94 0.39
CA MET A 171 -13.92 15.65 -1.00
C MET A 171 -15.01 16.58 -1.56
N ASP A 172 -15.81 17.18 -0.70
CA ASP A 172 -16.88 18.09 -1.10
C ASP A 172 -16.31 19.30 -1.87
N GLY A 173 -16.82 19.50 -3.09
CA GLY A 173 -16.37 20.55 -4.02
C GLY A 173 -15.01 20.36 -4.71
N LYS A 174 -14.24 19.28 -4.46
CA LYS A 174 -12.85 19.13 -4.97
C LYS A 174 -12.66 18.15 -6.14
N ILE A 175 -13.73 17.59 -6.70
CA ILE A 175 -13.65 16.69 -7.87
C ILE A 175 -13.52 17.51 -9.15
N ILE A 176 -12.42 18.26 -9.25
CA ILE A 176 -11.89 18.83 -10.49
C ILE A 176 -10.36 18.67 -10.45
N ARG A 177 -9.85 17.57 -11.01
CA ARG A 177 -8.45 17.38 -11.45
C ARG A 177 -7.29 17.63 -10.46
N MET A 178 -7.46 17.56 -9.13
CA MET A 178 -6.32 17.74 -8.20
C MET A 178 -6.17 16.60 -7.20
N LEU A 179 -4.95 16.03 -7.16
CA LEU A 179 -4.41 15.26 -6.05
C LEU A 179 -4.59 16.10 -4.77
N THR A 180 -5.58 15.75 -3.95
CA THR A 180 -5.82 16.43 -2.68
C THR A 180 -5.32 15.52 -1.57
N THR A 181 -4.26 15.94 -0.90
CA THR A 181 -3.85 15.37 0.40
C THR A 181 -4.67 16.03 1.51
N CYS A 182 -5.40 15.23 2.27
CA CYS A 182 -6.03 15.68 3.50
C CYS A 182 -5.26 15.12 4.70
N GLY A 183 -4.68 16.01 5.50
CA GLY A 183 -4.13 15.68 6.81
C GLY A 183 -5.10 16.11 7.90
N SER A 184 -5.16 15.33 8.98
CA SER A 184 -5.64 15.78 10.28
C SER A 184 -4.59 16.66 10.95
#